data_AF-A0AAN8PZP7-F1
#
_entry.id   AF-A0AAN8PZP7-F1
#
_cell.length_a   1.000
_cell.length_b   1.000
_cell.length_c   1.000
_cell.angle_alpha   90.00
_cell.angle_beta   90.00
_cell.angle_gamma   90.00
#
_symmetry.space_group_name_H-M   'P 1'
#
loop_
_entity.id
_entity.type
_entity.pdbx_description
1 polymer ?
#
loop_
_entity_poly.entity_id
_entity_poly.type
_entity_poly.pdbx_seq_one_letter_code
_entity_poly.pdbx_strand_id
1 'polypeptide(L)'
;MRYYLLWILSAVISLNMALNKNSNIDFEKKRGRESEGETPKPLNKQNKMEDLGDDVSDGSTDHNVSMQLDKILRNICELKENQNNMKEMFQSKLDELTENFDSKISLLKEEISTDLNTERLRLDQLDNSVKTLKNEVKSIKESERSSVQSNELTIVAFGLQYDREEIIEEKVKRLIVTLGEQVSENVKITQVSRLNTKKGKPGIVKFSLENVDQKMLVPRNKMKPRKSDYSDVYCSTTGIFRTSSCCVL
;
A
#
# COMPACT_ATOMS: atom_id res chain seq x y z
N MET A 1 18.24 -10.32 4.56
CA MET A 1 17.23 -9.99 5.59
C MET A 1 17.45 -8.63 6.24
N ARG A 2 18.65 -8.31 6.78
CA ARG A 2 18.89 -7.01 7.46
C ARG A 2 18.69 -5.75 6.59
N TYR A 3 19.00 -5.81 5.29
CA TYR A 3 18.79 -4.69 4.37
C TYR A 3 17.33 -4.34 4.09
N TYR A 4 16.42 -5.32 4.21
CA TYR A 4 14.98 -5.10 3.95
C TYR A 4 14.32 -4.35 5.11
N LEU A 5 14.73 -4.65 6.35
CA LEU A 5 14.26 -3.96 7.55
C LEU A 5 14.68 -2.49 7.57
N LEU A 6 15.90 -2.18 7.15
CA LEU A 6 16.39 -0.80 7.06
C LEU A 6 15.63 0.01 6.00
N TRP A 7 15.27 -0.61 4.87
CA TRP A 7 14.49 0.05 3.83
C TRP A 7 13.06 0.36 4.27
N ILE A 8 12.41 -0.58 4.97
CA ILE A 8 11.07 -0.38 5.53
C ILE A 8 11.07 0.72 6.59
N LEU A 9 12.06 0.75 7.49
CA LEU A 9 12.18 1.81 8.50
C LEU A 9 12.38 3.20 7.87
N SER A 10 13.22 3.30 6.83
CA SER A 10 13.42 4.54 6.10
C SER A 10 12.14 5.06 5.41
N ALA A 11 11.35 4.15 4.83
CA ALA A 11 10.07 4.47 4.21
C ALA A 11 9.04 4.97 5.23
N VAL A 12 8.94 4.32 6.39
CA VAL A 12 8.02 4.72 7.48
C VAL A 12 8.38 6.11 8.03
N ILE A 13 9.67 6.38 8.25
CA ILE A 13 10.14 7.69 8.72
C ILE A 13 9.82 8.80 7.71
N SER A 14 10.02 8.52 6.42
CA SER A 14 9.73 9.48 5.34
C SER A 14 8.23 9.78 5.22
N LEU A 15 7.37 8.77 5.38
CA LEU A 15 5.92 8.94 5.35
C LEU A 15 5.41 9.75 6.56
N ASN A 16 5.97 9.51 7.74
CA ASN A 16 5.58 10.23 8.96
C ASN A 16 6.01 11.71 8.89
N MET A 17 7.17 12.01 8.31
CA MET A 17 7.60 13.39 8.05
C MET A 17 6.74 14.11 6.99
N ALA A 18 6.23 13.40 5.99
CA ALA A 18 5.34 13.97 4.98
C ALA A 18 3.96 14.31 5.58
N LEU A 19 3.41 13.43 6.42
CA LEU A 19 2.12 13.67 7.09
C LEU A 19 2.18 14.84 8.07
N ASN A 20 3.29 15.00 8.81
CA ASN A 20 3.46 16.12 9.75
C ASN A 20 3.69 17.47 9.05
N LYS A 21 4.12 17.50 7.78
CA LYS A 21 4.23 18.74 7.01
C LYS A 21 2.88 19.21 6.44
N ASN A 22 1.95 18.31 6.15
CA ASN A 22 0.63 18.67 5.62
C ASN A 22 -0.31 19.27 6.68
N SER A 23 -0.15 18.95 7.96
CA SER A 23 -0.98 19.53 9.03
C SER A 23 -0.67 21.00 9.32
N ASN A 24 0.47 21.52 8.86
CA ASN A 24 0.90 22.90 9.16
C ASN A 24 0.68 23.89 7.99
N ILE A 25 0.27 23.41 6.80
CA ILE A 25 0.12 24.24 5.60
C ILE A 25 -1.32 24.79 5.44
N ASP A 26 -2.32 24.20 6.11
CA ASP A 26 -3.72 24.62 5.97
C ASP A 26 -4.19 25.72 6.95
N PHE A 27 -3.34 26.16 7.89
CA PHE A 27 -3.70 27.24 8.82
C PHE A 27 -3.35 28.66 8.35
N GLU A 28 -2.43 28.84 7.39
CA GLU A 28 -2.04 30.18 6.94
C GLU A 28 -2.79 30.69 5.68
N LYS A 29 -3.54 29.85 4.97
CA LYS A 29 -4.17 30.23 3.69
C LYS A 29 -5.64 30.69 3.75
N LYS A 30 -6.18 30.97 4.95
CA LYS A 30 -7.59 31.38 5.14
C LYS A 30 -7.82 32.72 5.88
N ARG A 31 -6.81 33.58 6.02
CA ARG A 31 -7.01 34.97 6.46
C ARG A 31 -6.73 35.93 5.30
N GLY A 32 -7.73 36.21 4.50
CA GLY A 32 -7.59 37.16 3.40
C GLY A 32 -8.65 37.05 2.32
N ARG A 33 -9.93 37.11 2.70
CA ARG A 33 -10.98 37.64 1.82
C ARG A 33 -11.89 38.52 2.66
N GLU A 34 -11.68 39.80 2.46
CA GLU A 34 -12.44 40.93 2.97
C GLU A 34 -13.90 40.75 2.59
N SER A 35 -14.77 40.82 3.59
CA SER A 35 -16.21 41.00 3.38
C SER A 35 -16.41 42.45 2.97
N GLU A 36 -16.96 42.68 1.78
CA GLU A 36 -17.57 43.95 1.38
C GLU A 36 -18.77 44.22 2.29
N GLY A 37 -18.50 44.74 3.49
CA GLY A 37 -19.50 45.37 4.33
C GLY A 37 -19.49 46.85 4.02
N GLU A 38 -20.46 47.32 3.24
CA GLU A 38 -20.78 48.75 3.17
C GLU A 38 -21.20 49.22 4.57
N THR A 39 -20.28 49.92 5.26
CA THR A 39 -20.63 50.74 6.42
C THR A 39 -21.50 51.91 5.98
N PRO A 40 -22.70 52.14 6.55
CA PRO A 40 -23.47 53.35 6.29
C PRO A 40 -22.70 54.58 6.77
N LYS A 41 -22.51 55.56 5.88
CA LYS A 41 -21.91 56.86 6.20
C LYS A 41 -22.73 57.57 7.29
N PRO A 42 -22.11 58.15 8.33
CA PRO A 42 -22.83 59.03 9.24
C PRO A 42 -23.25 60.30 8.49
N LEU A 43 -24.56 60.56 8.44
CA LEU A 43 -25.11 61.82 7.96
C LEU A 43 -24.73 62.93 8.94
N ASN A 44 -23.91 63.85 8.43
CA ASN A 44 -23.43 65.04 9.08
C ASN A 44 -24.61 65.93 9.53
N LYS A 45 -24.92 65.92 10.83
CA LYS A 45 -25.93 66.81 11.41
C LYS A 45 -25.22 68.10 11.83
N GLN A 46 -25.31 69.12 10.99
CA GLN A 46 -24.94 70.49 11.36
C GLN A 46 -25.83 70.95 12.53
N ASN A 47 -25.30 70.95 13.74
CA ASN A 47 -25.88 71.70 14.84
C ASN A 47 -25.35 73.14 14.75
N LYS A 48 -26.18 74.04 14.24
CA LYS A 48 -25.99 75.49 14.34
C LYS A 48 -26.42 75.92 15.74
N MET A 49 -25.48 76.31 16.60
CA MET A 49 -25.79 77.07 17.82
C MET A 49 -26.11 78.51 17.40
N GLU A 50 -27.38 78.89 17.51
CA GLU A 50 -27.82 80.27 17.72
C GLU A 50 -28.43 80.26 19.12
N ASP A 51 -27.73 80.83 20.09
CA ASP A 51 -27.77 82.24 20.51
C ASP A 51 -28.79 82.42 21.64
N LEU A 52 -28.27 82.88 22.79
CA LEU A 52 -28.96 82.98 24.06
C LEU A 52 -29.84 84.24 24.04
N GLY A 53 -31.12 84.05 23.75
CA GLY A 53 -32.17 85.03 24.01
C GLY A 53 -32.78 84.79 25.38
N ASP A 54 -32.44 85.67 26.32
CA ASP A 54 -33.01 85.83 27.65
C ASP A 54 -34.51 86.19 27.52
N ASP A 55 -35.42 85.34 28.00
CA ASP A 55 -36.79 85.74 28.30
C ASP A 55 -37.41 84.80 29.35
N VAL A 56 -37.71 85.36 30.51
CA VAL A 56 -38.35 84.69 31.65
C VAL A 56 -39.83 84.49 31.30
N SER A 57 -40.25 83.24 31.10
CA SER A 57 -41.65 82.85 31.03
C SER A 57 -41.95 81.65 31.92
N ASP A 58 -42.78 81.96 32.91
CA ASP A 58 -43.21 81.23 34.08
C ASP A 58 -44.08 79.99 33.74
N GLY A 59 -43.75 78.83 34.32
CA GLY A 59 -44.63 77.67 34.50
C GLY A 59 -44.95 76.72 33.34
N SER A 60 -44.71 77.07 32.07
CA SER A 60 -45.12 76.24 30.91
C SER A 60 -44.00 75.38 30.30
N THR A 61 -42.77 75.86 30.38
CA THR A 61 -41.59 75.25 29.73
C THR A 61 -41.16 73.96 30.41
N ASP A 62 -41.23 73.91 31.75
CA ASP A 62 -40.86 72.73 32.54
C ASP A 62 -41.80 71.55 32.30
N HIS A 63 -43.09 71.81 32.09
CA HIS A 63 -44.06 70.75 31.77
C HIS A 63 -43.78 70.12 30.40
N ASN A 64 -43.46 70.93 29.39
CA ASN A 64 -43.10 70.46 28.06
C ASN A 64 -41.78 69.64 28.06
N VAL A 65 -40.77 70.11 28.79
CA VAL A 65 -39.51 69.38 28.98
C VAL A 65 -39.75 68.04 29.68
N SER A 66 -40.57 68.02 30.73
CA SER A 66 -40.96 66.78 31.43
C SER A 66 -41.66 65.79 30.49
N MET A 67 -42.63 66.26 29.68
CA MET A 67 -43.31 65.40 28.70
C MET A 67 -42.37 64.83 27.63
N GLN A 68 -41.39 65.61 27.19
CA GLN A 68 -40.38 65.13 26.24
C GLN A 68 -39.44 64.10 26.89
N LEU A 69 -39.03 64.31 28.14
CA LEU A 69 -38.25 63.33 28.90
C LEU A 69 -39.02 62.02 29.09
N ASP A 70 -40.31 62.07 29.41
CA ASP A 70 -41.16 60.88 29.51
C ASP A 70 -41.31 60.14 28.18
N LYS A 71 -41.34 60.88 27.06
CA LYS A 71 -41.35 60.28 25.72
C LYS A 71 -40.01 59.62 25.39
N ILE A 72 -38.90 60.27 25.76
CA ILE A 72 -37.55 59.72 25.58
C ILE A 72 -37.38 58.46 26.43
N LEU A 73 -37.82 58.46 27.68
CA LEU A 73 -37.75 57.31 28.58
C LEU A 73 -38.56 56.13 28.04
N ARG A 74 -39.77 56.37 27.53
CA ARG A 74 -40.56 55.32 26.84
C ARG A 74 -39.84 54.75 25.63
N ASN A 75 -39.30 55.61 24.76
CA ASN A 75 -38.54 55.16 23.60
C ASN A 75 -37.29 54.36 23.99
N ILE A 76 -36.60 54.74 25.07
CA ILE A 76 -35.44 54.00 25.58
C ILE A 76 -35.87 52.63 26.11
N CYS A 77 -36.99 52.54 26.82
CA CYS A 77 -37.54 51.27 27.29
C CYS A 77 -37.90 50.35 26.13
N GLU A 78 -38.64 50.85 25.13
CA GLU A 78 -39.00 50.09 23.92
C GLU A 78 -37.75 49.65 23.14
N LEU A 79 -36.74 50.52 23.01
CA LEU A 79 -35.48 50.18 22.36
C LEU A 79 -34.74 49.07 23.12
N LYS A 80 -34.73 49.12 24.45
CA LYS A 80 -34.10 48.10 25.30
C LYS A 80 -34.83 46.76 25.19
N GLU A 81 -36.16 46.77 25.13
CA GLU A 81 -36.97 45.59 24.89
C GLU A 81 -36.66 44.98 23.51
N ASN A 82 -36.62 45.80 22.47
CA ASN A 82 -36.23 45.36 21.12
C ASN A 82 -34.81 44.79 21.09
N GLN A 83 -33.86 45.38 21.81
CA GLN A 83 -32.50 44.84 21.93
C GLN A 83 -32.47 43.47 22.61
N ASN A 84 -33.26 43.28 23.67
CA ASN A 84 -33.38 41.98 24.33
C ASN A 84 -34.01 40.95 23.40
N ASN A 85 -35.10 41.30 22.70
CA ASN A 85 -35.76 40.41 21.73
C ASN A 85 -34.80 40.00 20.60
N MET A 86 -34.01 40.94 20.08
CA MET A 86 -32.97 40.63 19.09
C MET A 86 -31.91 39.68 19.66
N LYS A 87 -31.45 39.93 20.89
CA LYS A 87 -30.47 39.08 21.56
C LYS A 87 -30.98 37.65 21.72
N GLU A 88 -32.22 37.48 22.17
CA GLU A 88 -32.86 36.17 22.32
C GLU A 88 -33.02 35.47 20.97
N MET A 89 -33.45 36.19 19.92
CA MET A 89 -33.56 35.64 18.57
C MET A 89 -32.20 35.17 18.04
N PHE A 90 -31.12 35.95 18.25
CA PHE A 90 -29.79 35.55 17.83
C PHE A 90 -29.27 34.35 18.63
N GLN A 91 -29.54 34.31 19.93
CA GLN A 91 -29.16 33.16 20.76
C GLN A 91 -29.89 31.90 20.30
N SER A 92 -31.19 31.96 20.07
CA SER A 92 -31.99 30.84 19.57
C SER A 92 -31.49 30.32 18.22
N LYS A 93 -31.14 31.22 17.28
CA LYS A 93 -30.56 30.83 15.99
C LYS A 93 -29.17 30.20 16.12
N LEU A 94 -28.35 30.67 17.06
CA LEU A 94 -27.05 30.08 17.34
C LEU A 94 -27.18 28.68 17.95
N ASP A 95 -28.13 28.49 18.85
CA ASP A 95 -28.41 27.20 19.48
C ASP A 95 -28.91 26.19 18.43
N GLU A 96 -29.87 26.60 17.57
CA GLU A 96 -30.36 25.77 16.46
C GLU A 96 -29.25 25.39 15.47
N LEU A 97 -28.38 26.35 15.12
CA LEU A 97 -27.24 26.10 14.24
C LEU A 97 -26.27 25.10 14.87
N THR A 98 -26.02 25.23 16.17
CA THR A 98 -25.12 24.34 16.92
C THR A 98 -25.70 22.93 16.97
N GLU A 99 -26.98 22.77 17.29
CA GLU A 99 -27.66 21.48 17.31
C GLU A 99 -27.70 20.82 15.93
N ASN A 100 -27.94 21.59 14.87
CA ASN A 100 -27.92 21.08 13.49
C ASN A 100 -26.50 20.61 13.10
N PHE A 101 -25.45 21.34 13.47
CA PHE A 101 -24.09 20.88 13.22
C PHE A 101 -23.72 19.65 14.04
N ASP A 102 -24.08 19.61 15.33
CA ASP A 102 -23.79 18.47 16.19
C ASP A 102 -24.49 17.20 15.70
N SER A 103 -25.76 17.29 15.30
CA SER A 103 -26.50 16.17 14.72
C SER A 103 -25.87 15.70 13.40
N LYS A 104 -25.49 16.62 12.50
CA LYS A 104 -24.82 16.27 11.24
C LYS A 104 -23.44 15.66 11.46
N ILE A 105 -22.67 16.18 12.42
CA ILE A 105 -21.37 15.62 12.80
C ILE A 105 -21.56 14.22 13.39
N SER A 106 -22.59 14.00 14.19
CA SER A 106 -22.91 12.68 14.74
C SER A 106 -23.23 11.66 13.65
N LEU A 107 -24.09 12.03 12.69
CA LEU A 107 -24.43 11.19 11.55
C LEU A 107 -23.21 10.84 10.70
N LEU A 108 -22.36 11.83 10.38
CA LEU A 108 -21.13 11.60 9.62
C LEU A 108 -20.16 10.68 10.37
N LYS A 109 -20.04 10.82 11.70
CA LYS A 109 -19.21 9.92 12.51
C LYS A 109 -19.72 8.48 12.50
N GLU A 110 -21.04 8.30 12.57
CA GLU A 110 -21.66 6.99 12.49
C GLU A 110 -21.43 6.34 11.12
N GLU A 111 -21.68 7.08 10.03
CA GLU A 111 -21.46 6.63 8.65
C GLU A 111 -20.00 6.22 8.41
N ILE A 112 -19.04 7.06 8.81
CA ILE A 112 -17.61 6.74 8.71
C ILE A 112 -17.26 5.48 9.52
N SER A 113 -17.83 5.33 10.71
CA SER A 113 -17.60 4.14 11.54
C SER A 113 -18.15 2.87 10.87
N THR A 114 -19.34 2.94 10.27
CA THR A 114 -19.92 1.81 9.53
C THR A 114 -19.12 1.43 8.28
N ASP A 115 -18.63 2.43 7.54
CA ASP A 115 -17.81 2.21 6.35
C ASP A 115 -16.45 1.60 6.70
N LEU A 116 -15.78 2.13 7.73
CA LEU A 116 -14.51 1.59 8.22
C LEU A 116 -14.65 0.14 8.68
N ASN A 117 -15.75 -0.20 9.37
CA ASN A 117 -16.01 -1.58 9.79
C ASN A 117 -16.26 -2.51 8.59
N THR A 118 -16.98 -2.04 7.58
CA THR A 118 -17.23 -2.80 6.35
C THR A 118 -15.94 -3.07 5.58
N GLU A 119 -15.10 -2.05 5.41
CA GLU A 119 -13.80 -2.20 4.73
C GLU A 119 -12.83 -3.06 5.54
N ARG A 120 -12.87 -2.99 6.86
CA ARG A 120 -12.09 -3.90 7.72
C ARG A 120 -12.46 -5.36 7.49
N LEU A 121 -13.75 -5.68 7.41
CA LEU A 121 -14.21 -7.05 7.13
C LEU A 121 -13.77 -7.53 5.73
N ARG A 122 -13.81 -6.65 4.73
CA ARG A 122 -13.30 -6.95 3.37
C ARG A 122 -11.80 -7.26 3.39
N LEU A 123 -11.02 -6.49 4.13
CA LEU A 123 -9.59 -6.74 4.29
C LEU A 123 -9.30 -8.08 4.98
N ASP A 124 -10.06 -8.43 6.03
CA ASP A 124 -9.92 -9.72 6.72
C ASP A 124 -10.24 -10.90 5.79
N GLN A 125 -11.29 -10.79 4.96
CA GLN A 125 -11.62 -11.79 3.94
C GLN A 125 -10.52 -11.94 2.89
N LEU A 126 -9.94 -10.82 2.45
CA LEU A 126 -8.85 -10.82 1.49
C LEU A 126 -7.58 -11.44 2.08
N ASP A 127 -7.22 -11.11 3.32
CA ASP A 127 -6.06 -11.68 4.02
C ASP A 127 -6.20 -13.20 4.19
N ASN A 128 -7.39 -13.67 4.55
CA ASN A 128 -7.68 -15.10 4.62
C ASN A 128 -7.54 -15.78 3.25
N SER A 129 -8.05 -15.17 2.19
CA SER A 129 -7.93 -15.70 0.82
C SER A 129 -6.48 -15.78 0.36
N VAL A 130 -5.69 -14.74 0.64
CA VAL A 130 -4.25 -14.72 0.35
C VAL A 130 -3.49 -15.78 1.14
N LYS A 131 -3.82 -15.98 2.42
CA LYS A 131 -3.23 -17.06 3.24
C LYS A 131 -3.54 -18.43 2.67
N THR A 132 -4.78 -18.68 2.24
CA THR A 132 -5.19 -19.94 1.60
C THR A 132 -4.42 -20.17 0.31
N LEU A 133 -4.40 -19.21 -0.60
CA LEU A 133 -3.65 -19.30 -1.86
C LEU A 133 -2.14 -19.52 -1.61
N LYS A 134 -1.57 -18.85 -0.62
CA LYS A 134 -0.16 -19.03 -0.25
C LYS A 134 0.12 -20.46 0.23
N ASN A 135 -0.81 -21.07 0.97
CA ASN A 135 -0.67 -22.44 1.44
C ASN A 135 -0.84 -23.44 0.28
N GLU A 136 -1.79 -23.22 -0.62
CA GLU A 136 -1.98 -24.03 -1.83
C GLU A 136 -0.74 -23.99 -2.74
N VAL A 137 -0.19 -22.80 -3.01
CA VAL A 137 1.03 -22.65 -3.82
C VAL A 137 2.23 -23.34 -3.17
N LYS A 138 2.33 -23.32 -1.83
CA LYS A 138 3.39 -24.07 -1.13
C LYS A 138 3.21 -25.57 -1.32
N SER A 139 1.99 -26.08 -1.14
CA SER A 139 1.66 -27.49 -1.34
C SER A 139 1.96 -27.96 -2.78
N ILE A 140 1.57 -27.17 -3.78
CA ILE A 140 1.89 -27.45 -5.20
C ILE A 140 3.41 -27.49 -5.41
N LYS A 141 4.15 -26.52 -4.90
CA LYS A 141 5.62 -26.50 -5.01
C LYS A 141 6.30 -27.68 -4.33
N GLU A 142 5.76 -28.16 -3.22
CA GLU A 142 6.27 -29.35 -2.53
C GLU A 142 5.95 -30.62 -3.33
N SER A 143 4.74 -30.72 -3.89
CA SER A 143 4.32 -31.81 -4.77
C SER A 143 5.16 -31.88 -6.06
N GLU A 144 5.35 -30.75 -6.77
CA GLU A 144 6.19 -30.68 -7.97
C GLU A 144 7.67 -30.95 -7.69
N ARG A 145 8.17 -30.54 -6.51
CA ARG A 145 9.51 -30.93 -6.08
C ARG A 145 9.59 -32.43 -5.85
N SER A 146 8.59 -33.06 -5.26
CA SER A 146 8.60 -34.50 -5.00
C SER A 146 8.60 -35.35 -6.28
N SER A 147 7.89 -34.92 -7.34
CA SER A 147 7.79 -35.68 -8.60
C SER A 147 9.05 -35.59 -9.47
N VAL A 148 9.77 -34.45 -9.44
CA VAL A 148 11.03 -34.25 -10.19
C VAL A 148 12.28 -34.59 -9.35
N GLN A 149 12.11 -34.87 -8.05
CA GLN A 149 13.20 -35.22 -7.11
C GLN A 149 13.18 -36.67 -6.64
N SER A 150 12.66 -37.63 -7.41
CA SER A 150 13.09 -39.02 -7.22
C SER A 150 14.58 -39.12 -7.59
N ASN A 151 15.45 -38.78 -6.63
CA ASN A 151 16.91 -38.84 -6.76
C ASN A 151 17.38 -40.26 -7.12
N GLU A 152 16.53 -41.25 -6.84
CA GLU A 152 16.74 -42.66 -7.10
C GLU A 152 16.93 -42.98 -8.59
N LEU A 153 16.19 -42.33 -9.50
CA LEU A 153 16.21 -42.61 -10.94
C LEU A 153 16.82 -41.48 -11.80
N THR A 154 17.43 -40.49 -11.17
CA THR A 154 17.93 -39.29 -11.86
C THR A 154 19.44 -39.26 -12.06
N ILE A 155 19.85 -38.63 -13.16
CA ILE A 155 21.22 -38.34 -13.55
C ILE A 155 21.36 -36.85 -13.79
N VAL A 156 22.51 -36.31 -13.43
CA VAL A 156 22.88 -34.90 -13.67
C VAL A 156 23.97 -34.85 -14.70
N ALA A 157 23.73 -34.25 -15.85
CA ALA A 157 24.77 -33.89 -16.80
C ALA A 157 25.27 -32.45 -16.56
N PHE A 158 26.59 -32.30 -16.49
CA PHE A 158 27.35 -31.07 -16.32
C PHE A 158 28.07 -30.75 -17.63
N GLY A 159 28.28 -29.47 -17.92
CA GLY A 159 29.04 -29.07 -19.11
C GLY A 159 28.21 -28.93 -20.38
N LEU A 160 26.88 -29.11 -20.33
CA LEU A 160 26.02 -28.88 -21.51
C LEU A 160 25.89 -27.39 -21.79
N GLN A 161 26.40 -26.98 -22.95
CA GLN A 161 26.23 -25.63 -23.48
C GLN A 161 24.75 -25.26 -23.58
N TYR A 162 24.45 -24.00 -23.32
CA TYR A 162 23.10 -23.45 -23.33
C TYR A 162 22.89 -22.68 -24.64
N ASP A 163 21.93 -23.12 -25.45
CA ASP A 163 21.48 -22.37 -26.63
C ASP A 163 20.08 -21.82 -26.39
N ARG A 164 19.77 -20.63 -26.93
CA ARG A 164 18.49 -19.94 -26.70
C ARG A 164 17.27 -20.69 -27.26
N GLU A 165 17.46 -21.50 -28.29
CA GLU A 165 16.42 -22.26 -29.00
C GLU A 165 16.64 -23.77 -28.87
N GLU A 166 17.27 -24.24 -27.79
CA GLU A 166 17.54 -25.67 -27.63
C GLU A 166 16.31 -26.48 -27.21
N ILE A 167 16.15 -27.65 -27.82
CA ILE A 167 15.30 -28.72 -27.29
C ILE A 167 16.17 -29.58 -26.37
N ILE A 168 16.02 -29.39 -25.06
CA ILE A 168 16.88 -30.02 -24.04
C ILE A 168 16.77 -31.55 -24.11
N GLU A 169 15.57 -32.08 -24.35
CA GLU A 169 15.34 -33.53 -24.51
C GLU A 169 16.16 -34.13 -25.66
N GLU A 170 16.19 -33.47 -26.82
CA GLU A 170 16.98 -33.94 -27.96
C GLU A 170 18.48 -33.86 -27.71
N LYS A 171 18.96 -32.84 -26.98
CA LYS A 171 20.36 -32.77 -26.57
C LYS A 171 20.74 -33.91 -25.64
N VAL A 172 19.88 -34.26 -24.68
CA VAL A 172 20.13 -35.41 -23.79
C VAL A 172 20.07 -36.72 -24.57
N LYS A 173 19.12 -36.89 -25.51
CA LYS A 173 19.08 -38.07 -26.39
C LYS A 173 20.38 -38.20 -27.20
N ARG A 174 20.84 -37.12 -27.83
CA ARG A 174 22.12 -37.10 -28.57
C ARG A 174 23.31 -37.43 -27.67
N LEU A 175 23.33 -36.89 -26.45
CA LEU A 175 24.35 -37.24 -25.45
C LEU A 175 24.34 -38.74 -25.14
N ILE A 176 23.17 -39.34 -24.91
CA ILE A 176 23.03 -40.76 -24.62
C ILE A 176 23.52 -41.63 -25.79
N VAL A 177 23.13 -41.29 -27.03
CA VAL A 177 23.62 -41.97 -28.24
C VAL A 177 25.15 -41.93 -28.31
N THR A 178 25.73 -40.78 -27.98
CA THR A 178 27.19 -40.57 -27.98
C THR A 178 27.91 -41.39 -26.90
N LEU A 179 27.23 -41.80 -25.83
CA LEU A 179 27.81 -42.65 -24.78
C LEU A 179 27.92 -44.12 -25.20
N GLY A 180 27.27 -44.54 -26.29
CA GLY A 180 27.41 -45.87 -26.89
C GLY A 180 26.05 -46.51 -27.22
N GLU A 181 26.08 -47.41 -28.21
CA GLU A 181 24.90 -48.13 -28.71
C GLU A 181 24.18 -48.93 -27.62
N GLN A 182 24.95 -49.57 -26.73
CA GLN A 182 24.43 -50.27 -25.54
C GLN A 182 23.62 -49.37 -24.60
N VAL A 183 23.95 -48.08 -24.52
CA VAL A 183 23.21 -47.10 -23.69
C VAL A 183 21.98 -46.61 -24.44
N SER A 184 22.13 -46.35 -25.73
CA SER A 184 21.06 -45.81 -26.58
C SER A 184 19.84 -46.72 -26.67
N GLU A 185 20.04 -48.03 -26.77
CA GLU A 185 18.93 -48.99 -26.93
C GLU A 185 18.21 -49.28 -25.62
N ASN A 186 18.92 -49.18 -24.50
CA ASN A 186 18.41 -49.64 -23.20
C ASN A 186 17.92 -48.51 -22.30
N VAL A 187 18.21 -47.24 -22.62
CA VAL A 187 17.91 -46.10 -21.75
C VAL A 187 16.76 -45.29 -22.31
N LYS A 188 15.68 -45.20 -21.52
CA LYS A 188 14.50 -44.39 -21.84
C LYS A 188 14.42 -43.19 -20.89
N ILE A 189 14.46 -42.01 -21.48
CA ILE A 189 14.36 -40.75 -20.73
C ILE A 189 12.88 -40.47 -20.45
N THR A 190 12.53 -40.28 -19.18
CA THR A 190 11.15 -39.97 -18.77
C THR A 190 10.92 -38.47 -18.60
N GLN A 191 11.92 -37.75 -18.06
CA GLN A 191 11.84 -36.30 -17.83
C GLN A 191 13.21 -35.66 -17.99
N VAL A 192 13.23 -34.41 -18.46
CA VAL A 192 14.44 -33.60 -18.57
C VAL A 192 14.18 -32.19 -18.08
N SER A 193 15.09 -31.66 -17.27
CA SER A 193 15.00 -30.30 -16.75
C SER A 193 16.38 -29.68 -16.64
N ARG A 194 16.55 -28.45 -17.16
CA ARG A 194 17.77 -27.68 -16.93
C ARG A 194 17.65 -26.93 -15.61
N LEU A 195 18.66 -27.07 -14.76
CA LEU A 195 18.75 -26.33 -13.52
C LEU A 195 19.28 -24.92 -13.80
N ASN A 196 18.73 -23.93 -13.09
CA ASN A 196 19.12 -22.54 -13.22
C ASN A 196 20.62 -22.36 -12.97
N THR A 197 21.34 -21.89 -13.99
CA THR A 197 22.77 -21.60 -13.93
C THR A 197 23.02 -20.13 -14.25
N LYS A 198 24.16 -19.61 -13.78
CA LYS A 198 24.55 -18.20 -14.02
C LYS A 198 24.75 -17.98 -15.52
N LYS A 199 24.27 -16.84 -16.05
CA LYS A 199 24.39 -16.46 -17.47
C LYS A 199 25.82 -16.65 -17.98
N GLY A 200 25.99 -17.33 -19.11
CA GLY A 200 27.28 -17.52 -19.79
C GLY A 200 28.12 -18.71 -19.32
N LYS A 201 27.63 -19.57 -18.41
CA LYS A 201 28.29 -20.83 -18.05
C LYS A 201 27.52 -22.03 -18.62
N PRO A 202 28.20 -23.12 -19.00
CA PRO A 202 27.51 -24.36 -19.36
C PRO A 202 26.61 -24.80 -18.20
N GLY A 203 25.36 -25.09 -18.53
CA GLY A 203 24.33 -25.34 -17.53
C GLY A 203 24.36 -26.78 -17.02
N ILE A 204 23.63 -27.00 -15.92
CA ILE A 204 23.42 -28.32 -15.36
C ILE A 204 22.08 -28.84 -15.86
N VAL A 205 22.04 -30.03 -16.44
CA VAL A 205 20.81 -30.68 -16.93
C VAL A 205 20.56 -31.92 -16.09
N LYS A 206 19.40 -31.99 -15.46
CA LYS A 206 18.92 -33.17 -14.74
C LYS A 206 17.96 -33.93 -15.64
N PHE A 207 18.12 -35.25 -15.75
CA PHE A 207 17.16 -36.09 -16.44
C PHE A 207 16.87 -37.36 -15.65
N SER A 208 15.62 -37.83 -15.77
CA SER A 208 15.08 -39.01 -15.11
C SER A 208 15.03 -40.17 -16.10
N LEU A 209 15.25 -41.37 -15.58
CA LEU A 209 15.20 -42.62 -16.34
C LEU A 209 14.05 -43.49 -15.86
N GLU A 210 13.73 -44.53 -16.62
CA GLU A 210 12.64 -45.45 -16.30
C GLU A 210 13.01 -46.39 -15.15
N ASN A 211 14.25 -46.89 -15.12
CA ASN A 211 14.70 -47.91 -14.16
C ASN A 211 16.09 -47.64 -13.56
N VAL A 212 16.37 -48.21 -12.38
CA VAL A 212 17.66 -48.07 -11.67
C VAL A 212 18.82 -48.66 -12.50
N ASP A 213 18.56 -49.75 -13.22
CA ASP A 213 19.57 -50.39 -14.08
C ASP A 213 20.03 -49.46 -15.20
N GLN A 214 19.09 -48.73 -15.82
CA GLN A 214 19.38 -47.71 -16.82
C GLN A 214 20.24 -46.58 -16.21
N LYS A 215 19.94 -46.17 -14.97
CA LYS A 215 20.73 -45.17 -14.25
C LYS A 215 22.16 -45.60 -13.97
N MET A 216 22.39 -46.88 -13.71
CA MET A 216 23.74 -47.41 -13.48
C MET A 216 24.53 -47.59 -14.78
N LEU A 217 23.86 -47.77 -15.91
CA LEU A 217 24.47 -48.01 -17.22
C LEU A 217 25.12 -46.75 -17.82
N VAL A 218 24.43 -45.60 -17.74
CA VAL A 218 24.90 -44.30 -18.23
C VAL A 218 26.26 -43.85 -17.65
N PRO A 219 26.52 -43.94 -16.32
CA PRO A 219 27.80 -43.57 -15.73
C PRO A 219 28.90 -44.62 -15.91
N ARG A 220 28.57 -45.90 -16.14
CA ARG A 220 29.56 -46.97 -16.32
C ARG A 220 30.31 -46.86 -17.65
N ASN A 221 29.67 -46.33 -18.70
CA ASN A 221 30.29 -46.10 -20.00
C ASN A 221 31.08 -44.76 -20.08
N LYS A 222 31.39 -44.14 -18.93
CA LYS A 222 32.12 -42.87 -18.82
C LYS A 222 33.63 -43.01 -18.83
N MET A 223 34.20 -43.27 -20.00
CA MET A 223 35.55 -42.77 -20.27
C MET A 223 35.53 -41.99 -21.57
N LYS A 224 35.15 -40.71 -21.43
CA LYS A 224 35.25 -39.62 -22.42
C LYS A 224 34.61 -39.95 -23.78
N PRO A 225 33.48 -39.31 -24.17
CA PRO A 225 32.97 -39.49 -25.51
C PRO A 225 34.11 -39.18 -26.50
N ARG A 226 34.48 -40.19 -27.30
CA ARG A 226 35.63 -40.11 -28.21
C ARG A 226 35.29 -39.05 -29.28
N LYS A 227 35.93 -37.88 -29.19
CA LYS A 227 35.90 -36.80 -30.19
C LYS A 227 34.48 -36.41 -30.65
N SER A 228 33.68 -35.83 -29.76
CA SER A 228 32.39 -35.21 -30.11
C SER A 228 32.23 -33.87 -29.40
N ASP A 229 31.21 -33.09 -29.77
CA ASP A 229 30.81 -31.82 -29.13
C ASP A 229 30.48 -31.95 -27.63
N TYR A 230 30.50 -33.18 -27.10
CA TYR A 230 30.21 -33.52 -25.71
C TYR A 230 31.47 -33.94 -24.93
N SER A 231 32.69 -33.68 -25.44
CA SER A 231 33.97 -34.02 -24.78
C SER A 231 34.08 -33.49 -23.35
N ASP A 232 33.50 -32.32 -23.10
CA ASP A 232 33.53 -31.64 -21.80
C ASP A 232 32.31 -31.96 -20.92
N VAL A 233 31.42 -32.86 -21.39
CA VAL A 233 30.21 -33.23 -20.65
C VAL A 233 30.47 -34.39 -19.71
N TYR A 234 30.15 -34.16 -18.43
CA TYR A 234 30.24 -35.16 -17.37
C TYR A 234 28.85 -35.48 -16.83
N CYS A 235 28.61 -36.69 -16.33
CA CYS A 235 27.32 -37.05 -15.74
C CYS A 235 27.51 -37.68 -14.36
N SER A 236 26.84 -37.08 -13.37
CA SER A 236 26.62 -37.50 -12.00
C SER A 236 25.43 -38.45 -11.83
N THR A 237 25.50 -39.52 -11.03
CA THR A 237 24.28 -40.08 -10.43
C THR A 237 23.91 -39.22 -9.22
N THR A 238 22.65 -38.80 -9.11
CA THR A 238 22.17 -38.20 -7.86
C THR A 238 22.06 -39.29 -6.80
N GLY A 239 22.63 -39.07 -5.61
CA GLY A 239 22.41 -39.93 -4.44
C GLY A 239 23.48 -40.99 -4.12
N ILE A 240 24.61 -41.05 -4.83
CA ILE A 240 25.78 -41.84 -4.39
C ILE A 240 26.89 -40.90 -3.92
N PHE A 241 26.62 -40.13 -2.86
CA PHE A 241 27.69 -39.74 -1.94
C PHE A 241 27.88 -40.92 -1.00
N ARG A 242 28.56 -41.98 -1.47
CA ARG A 242 29.32 -42.80 -0.52
C ARG A 242 30.41 -41.89 -0.01
N THR A 243 30.31 -41.52 1.26
CA THR A 243 31.44 -41.11 2.11
C THR A 243 32.51 -42.18 1.98
N SER A 244 33.33 -42.10 0.94
CA SER A 244 34.55 -42.87 0.84
C SER A 244 35.59 -41.96 1.45
N SER A 245 35.82 -42.20 2.73
CA SER A 245 36.98 -41.76 3.47
C SER A 245 38.21 -41.88 2.57
N CYS A 246 38.77 -40.75 2.15
CA CYS A 246 40.15 -40.73 1.71
C CYS A 246 40.99 -41.10 2.94
N CYS A 247 41.40 -42.36 3.01
CA CYS A 247 42.60 -42.72 3.75
C CYS A 247 43.74 -41.94 3.12
N VAL A 248 44.25 -40.98 3.87
CA VAL A 248 45.58 -40.41 3.67
C VAL A 248 46.55 -41.45 4.24
N LEU A 249 47.32 -42.07 3.36
CA LEU A 249 48.64 -42.63 3.69
C LEU A 249 49.67 -41.71 3.05
#